data_AF-K1YHJ5-F1
#
_entry.id   AF-K1YHJ5-F1
#
_cell.length_a   1.000
_cell.length_b   1.000
_cell.length_c   1.000
_cell.angle_alpha   90.00
_cell.angle_beta   90.00
_cell.angle_gamma   90.00
#
_symmetry.space_group_name_H-M   'P 1'
#
loop_
_entity.id
_entity.type
_entity.pdbx_description
1 polymer ?
#
loop_
_entity_poly.entity_id
_entity_poly.type
_entity_poly.pdbx_seq_one_letter_code
_entity_poly.pdbx_strand_id
1 'polypeptide(L)'
;SEFTRPHGFAISETQFQVFILNASRRLFSDRFFTSSFRPEFYTNLGVQWVNDNGPDGKVMEKGKPNGHVEEVSPLKRVLLRAIPELAGELENVVNAFDPWARDREGYYSLRWKPRAGAGADPAFTGEK
;
A
#
# COMPACT_ATOMS: atom_id res chain seq x y z
N SER A 1 -19.24 19.44 -17.94
CA SER A 1 -19.34 18.01 -17.59
C SER A 1 -17.93 17.48 -17.47
N GLU A 2 -17.53 16.97 -16.31
CA GLU A 2 -16.23 16.32 -16.14
C GLU A 2 -16.25 14.99 -16.91
N PHE A 3 -15.15 14.68 -17.62
CA PHE A 3 -15.02 13.42 -18.37
C PHE A 3 -15.19 12.22 -17.43
N THR A 4 -15.84 11.16 -17.90
CA THR A 4 -16.07 9.97 -17.09
C THR A 4 -14.73 9.37 -16.67
N ARG A 5 -14.52 9.16 -15.37
CA ARG A 5 -13.27 8.59 -14.83
C ARG A 5 -13.05 7.18 -15.40
N PRO A 6 -11.83 6.83 -15.83
CA PRO A 6 -11.51 5.45 -16.19
C PRO A 6 -11.82 4.49 -15.04
N HIS A 7 -12.28 3.29 -15.36
CA HIS A 7 -12.58 2.31 -14.32
C HIS A 7 -11.32 1.97 -13.49
N GLY A 8 -11.47 1.95 -12.17
CA GLY A 8 -10.37 1.72 -11.23
C GLY A 8 -9.61 2.99 -10.79
N PHE A 9 -9.89 4.15 -11.39
CA PHE A 9 -9.25 5.41 -11.01
C PHE A 9 -10.08 6.18 -9.99
N ALA A 10 -9.45 6.61 -8.91
CA ALA A 10 -10.05 7.50 -7.92
C ALA A 10 -10.06 8.98 -8.37
N ILE A 11 -9.16 9.36 -9.29
CA ILE A 11 -8.95 10.72 -9.80
C ILE A 11 -9.35 10.84 -11.28
N SER A 12 -9.58 12.07 -11.76
CA SER A 12 -9.89 12.32 -13.18
C SER A 12 -8.66 12.24 -14.09
N GLU A 13 -8.89 12.09 -15.40
CA GLU A 13 -7.81 11.98 -16.39
C GLU A 13 -6.89 13.21 -16.38
N THR A 14 -7.45 14.41 -16.31
CA THR A 14 -6.67 15.66 -16.22
C THR A 14 -5.80 15.69 -14.96
N GLN A 15 -6.33 15.25 -13.80
CA GLN A 15 -5.56 15.14 -12.58
C GLN A 15 -4.44 14.09 -12.70
N PHE A 16 -4.71 12.97 -13.36
CA PHE A 16 -3.73 11.90 -13.57
C PHE A 16 -2.55 12.35 -14.43
N GLN A 17 -2.79 13.10 -15.51
CA GLN A 17 -1.71 13.65 -16.34
C GLN A 17 -0.79 14.58 -15.53
N VAL A 18 -1.38 15.48 -14.74
CA VAL A 18 -0.63 16.37 -13.85
C VAL A 18 0.11 15.58 -12.77
N PHE A 19 -0.49 14.50 -12.25
CA PHE A 19 0.13 13.61 -11.28
C PHE A 19 1.35 12.89 -11.86
N ILE A 20 1.28 12.34 -13.07
CA ILE A 20 2.42 11.66 -13.72
C ILE A 20 3.63 12.58 -13.78
N LEU A 21 3.44 13.81 -14.26
CA LEU A 21 4.50 14.80 -14.37
C LEU A 21 5.07 15.18 -13.00
N ASN A 22 4.20 15.52 -12.04
CA ASN A 22 4.65 16.03 -10.75
C ASN A 22 5.20 14.95 -9.82
N ALA A 23 4.68 13.73 -9.85
CA ALA A 23 5.20 12.61 -9.06
C ALA A 23 6.62 12.27 -9.51
N SER A 24 6.83 12.15 -10.84
CA SER A 24 8.17 11.93 -11.41
C SER A 24 9.11 13.08 -11.06
N ARG A 25 8.65 14.33 -11.22
CA ARG A 25 9.45 15.51 -10.88
C ARG A 25 9.90 15.51 -9.42
N ARG A 26 9.02 15.20 -8.47
CA ARG A 26 9.35 15.15 -7.02
C ARG A 26 10.51 14.18 -6.73
N LEU A 27 10.56 13.03 -7.41
CA LEU A 27 11.65 12.06 -7.26
C LEU A 27 12.93 12.53 -7.96
N PHE A 28 12.84 12.94 -9.23
CA PHE A 28 14.03 13.25 -10.02
C PHE A 28 14.65 14.62 -9.75
N SER A 29 13.89 15.58 -9.22
CA SER A 29 14.42 16.92 -8.90
C SER A 29 15.09 17.00 -7.53
N ASP A 30 14.86 16.01 -6.66
CA ASP A 30 15.45 15.99 -5.33
C ASP A 30 16.78 15.24 -5.35
N ARG A 31 17.84 15.90 -4.88
CA ARG A 31 19.16 15.27 -4.78
C ARG A 31 19.16 14.07 -3.83
N PHE A 32 18.33 14.06 -2.80
CA PHE A 32 18.29 13.01 -1.78
C PHE A 32 17.63 11.71 -2.26
N PHE A 33 16.90 11.75 -3.38
CA PHE A 33 16.39 10.57 -4.09
C PHE A 33 17.22 10.21 -5.34
N THR A 34 18.23 11.02 -5.68
CA THR A 34 19.07 10.83 -6.86
C THR A 34 20.55 10.77 -6.49
N SER A 35 21.29 11.86 -6.68
CA SER A 35 22.75 11.90 -6.53
C SER A 35 23.25 11.75 -5.09
N SER A 36 22.41 11.93 -4.09
CA SER A 36 22.73 11.80 -2.67
C SER A 36 22.08 10.58 -2.01
N PHE A 37 21.38 9.71 -2.75
CA PHE A 37 20.86 8.45 -2.22
C PHE A 37 21.98 7.40 -2.12
N ARG A 38 22.90 7.61 -1.17
CA ARG A 38 24.12 6.81 -0.97
C ARG A 38 24.48 6.69 0.51
N PRO A 39 25.29 5.68 0.91
CA PRO A 39 25.65 5.46 2.30
C PRO A 39 26.36 6.63 2.99
N GLU A 40 27.03 7.53 2.27
CA GLU A 40 27.69 8.70 2.87
C GLU A 40 26.69 9.68 3.50
N PHE A 41 25.47 9.75 2.97
CA PHE A 41 24.40 10.62 3.46
C PHE A 41 23.39 9.87 4.34
N TYR A 42 23.13 8.61 4.03
CA TYR A 42 22.09 7.81 4.68
C TYR A 42 22.64 6.76 5.65
N THR A 43 23.96 6.55 5.72
CA THR A 43 24.63 5.39 6.33
C THR A 43 24.33 4.07 5.58
N ASN A 44 25.19 3.06 5.75
CA ASN A 44 24.93 1.72 5.20
C ASN A 44 23.60 1.16 5.74
N LEU A 45 23.38 1.30 7.05
CA LEU A 45 22.15 0.86 7.72
C LEU A 45 20.92 1.59 7.17
N GLY A 46 20.98 2.90 6.98
CA GLY A 46 19.82 3.67 6.50
C GLY A 46 19.47 3.39 5.04
N VAL A 47 20.46 3.21 4.16
CA VAL A 47 20.18 2.79 2.76
C VAL A 47 19.52 1.41 2.73
N GLN A 48 20.04 0.46 3.50
CA GLN A 48 19.44 -0.87 3.62
C GLN A 48 18.02 -0.79 4.19
N TRP A 49 17.82 0.01 5.24
CA TRP A 49 16.51 0.21 5.84
C TRP A 49 15.47 0.76 4.85
N VAL A 50 15.85 1.71 3.99
CA VAL A 50 14.95 2.25 2.97
C VAL A 50 14.65 1.22 1.89
N ASN A 51 15.67 0.51 1.38
CA ASN A 51 15.51 -0.47 0.31
C ASN A 51 14.74 -1.72 0.73
N ASP A 52 14.98 -2.18 1.96
CA ASP A 52 14.35 -3.37 2.52
C ASP A 52 13.11 -3.02 3.37
N ASN A 53 12.82 -1.73 3.53
CA ASN A 53 11.72 -1.22 4.36
C ASN A 53 11.73 -1.73 5.82
N GLY A 54 12.92 -1.82 6.41
CA GLY A 54 13.13 -2.26 7.78
C GLY A 54 14.43 -3.05 7.95
N PRO A 55 14.68 -3.59 9.15
CA PRO A 55 15.90 -4.33 9.45
C PRO A 55 15.85 -5.80 8.98
N ASP A 56 14.67 -6.35 8.71
CA ASP A 56 14.47 -7.80 8.49
C ASP A 56 14.70 -8.24 7.03
N GLY A 57 15.33 -7.41 6.21
CA GLY A 57 15.38 -7.60 4.77
C GLY A 57 14.00 -7.54 4.13
N LYS A 58 13.86 -8.03 2.90
CA LYS A 58 12.58 -8.12 2.18
C LYS A 58 11.69 -9.22 2.75
N VAL A 59 10.45 -8.88 3.09
CA VAL A 59 9.44 -9.80 3.62
C VAL A 59 8.37 -10.01 2.55
N MET A 60 8.03 -11.27 2.25
CA MET A 60 7.02 -11.62 1.25
C MET A 60 5.66 -11.86 1.90
N GLU A 61 4.58 -11.56 1.17
CA GLU A 61 3.21 -11.87 1.59
C GLU A 61 2.97 -13.38 1.70
N LYS A 62 2.02 -13.77 2.55
CA LYS A 62 1.55 -15.15 2.61
C LYS A 62 0.76 -15.47 1.34
N GLY A 63 1.20 -16.47 0.58
CA GLY A 63 0.53 -16.91 -0.64
C GLY A 63 0.93 -16.10 -1.88
N LYS A 64 0.00 -15.92 -2.81
CA LYS A 64 0.23 -15.22 -4.08
C LYS A 64 -0.90 -14.24 -4.39
N PRO A 65 -0.90 -13.04 -3.79
CA PRO A 65 -1.84 -12.00 -4.16
C PRO A 65 -1.86 -11.81 -5.69
N ASN A 66 -3.04 -11.81 -6.30
CA ASN A 66 -3.21 -11.71 -7.76
C ASN A 66 -2.43 -12.75 -8.60
N GLY A 67 -2.06 -13.90 -8.01
CA GLY A 67 -1.37 -14.99 -8.71
C GLY A 67 0.16 -14.91 -8.72
N HIS A 68 0.75 -13.87 -8.12
CA HIS A 68 2.21 -13.68 -8.08
C HIS A 68 2.72 -13.54 -6.64
N VAL A 69 4.02 -13.85 -6.44
CA VAL A 69 4.67 -13.61 -5.15
C VAL A 69 4.95 -12.12 -5.03
N GLU A 70 4.48 -11.49 -3.95
CA GLU A 70 4.54 -10.05 -3.73
C GLU A 70 5.21 -9.75 -2.39
N GLU A 71 6.01 -8.67 -2.32
CA GLU A 71 6.58 -8.17 -1.06
C GLU A 71 5.46 -7.54 -0.21
N VAL A 72 5.57 -7.67 1.12
CA VAL A 72 4.65 -7.02 2.05
C VAL A 72 4.68 -5.50 1.83
N SER A 73 3.49 -4.91 1.64
CA SER A 73 3.39 -3.49 1.26
C SER A 73 4.08 -2.56 2.26
N PRO A 74 4.67 -1.44 1.81
CA PRO A 74 5.55 -0.68 2.68
C PRO A 74 4.89 -0.16 3.96
N LEU A 75 3.66 0.35 3.83
CA LEU A 75 2.89 0.85 4.97
C LEU A 75 2.51 -0.27 5.95
N LYS A 76 2.16 -1.48 5.46
CA LYS A 76 1.87 -2.63 6.33
C LYS A 76 3.07 -2.97 7.21
N ARG A 77 4.29 -2.98 6.64
CA ARG A 77 5.51 -3.21 7.44
C ARG A 77 5.78 -2.11 8.45
N VAL A 78 5.54 -0.84 8.10
CA VAL A 78 5.68 0.28 9.03
C VAL A 78 4.71 0.11 10.21
N LEU A 79 3.45 -0.21 9.93
CA LEU A 79 2.43 -0.45 10.96
C LEU A 79 2.81 -1.61 11.88
N LEU A 80 3.21 -2.76 11.33
CA LEU A 80 3.58 -3.94 12.13
C LEU A 80 4.83 -3.71 12.98
N ARG A 81 5.76 -2.86 12.53
CA ARG A 81 6.95 -2.50 13.31
C ARG A 81 6.62 -1.50 14.43
N ALA A 82 5.72 -0.56 14.18
CA ALA A 82 5.35 0.47 15.14
C ALA A 82 4.29 -0.01 16.15
N ILE A 83 3.38 -0.88 15.74
CA ILE A 83 2.21 -1.36 16.48
C ILE A 83 2.03 -2.86 16.18
N PRO A 84 2.83 -3.74 16.81
CA PRO A 84 2.81 -5.18 16.54
C PRO A 84 1.47 -5.86 16.87
N GLU A 85 0.64 -5.25 17.73
CA GLU A 85 -0.69 -5.74 18.09
C GLU A 85 -1.65 -5.81 16.89
N LEU A 86 -1.39 -5.03 15.83
CA LEU A 86 -2.15 -5.06 14.59
C LEU A 86 -1.87 -6.29 13.72
N ALA A 87 -0.95 -7.18 14.10
CA ALA A 87 -0.57 -8.34 13.31
C ALA A 87 -1.76 -9.24 12.93
N GLY A 88 -2.69 -9.47 13.87
CA GLY A 88 -3.90 -10.27 13.61
C GLY A 88 -4.83 -9.59 12.60
N GLU A 89 -5.05 -8.29 12.76
CA GLU A 89 -5.94 -7.52 11.87
C GLU A 89 -5.38 -7.38 10.45
N LEU A 90 -4.06 -7.24 10.33
CA LEU A 90 -3.37 -7.05 9.06
C LEU A 90 -2.99 -8.35 8.35
N GLU A 91 -3.20 -9.52 8.97
CA GLU A 91 -2.78 -10.80 8.41
C GLU A 91 -3.34 -11.03 7.00
N ASN A 92 -4.61 -10.69 6.79
CA ASN A 92 -5.32 -10.88 5.52
C ASN A 92 -5.31 -9.63 4.63
N VAL A 93 -4.67 -8.55 5.07
CA VAL A 93 -4.63 -7.27 4.37
C VAL A 93 -3.36 -7.22 3.54
N VAL A 94 -3.46 -7.32 2.21
CA VAL A 94 -2.29 -7.20 1.32
C VAL A 94 -1.82 -5.74 1.23
N ASN A 95 -2.77 -4.83 1.00
CA ASN A 95 -2.52 -3.40 0.92
C ASN A 95 -3.22 -2.68 2.09
N ALA A 96 -2.43 -2.05 2.97
CA ALA A 96 -2.97 -1.34 4.13
C ALA A 96 -3.79 -0.07 3.78
N PHE A 97 -3.77 0.39 2.52
CA PHE A 97 -4.63 1.47 2.04
C PHE A 97 -6.05 1.00 1.66
N ASP A 98 -6.25 -0.30 1.44
CA ASP A 98 -7.58 -0.84 1.15
C ASP A 98 -8.42 -0.95 2.42
N PRO A 99 -9.76 -1.02 2.31
CA PRO A 99 -10.60 -1.37 3.45
C PRO A 99 -10.26 -2.78 3.99
N TRP A 100 -9.79 -2.87 5.24
CA TRP A 100 -9.24 -4.13 5.82
C TRP A 100 -10.27 -5.24 6.03
N ALA A 101 -11.55 -4.88 6.17
CA ALA A 101 -12.65 -5.82 6.33
C ALA A 101 -13.29 -6.26 5.02
N ARG A 102 -12.85 -5.73 3.87
CA ARG A 102 -13.48 -5.99 2.57
C ARG A 102 -12.82 -7.17 1.85
N ASP A 103 -13.64 -8.07 1.35
CA ASP A 103 -13.24 -9.10 0.40
C ASP A 103 -12.89 -8.44 -0.95
N ARG A 104 -11.69 -8.72 -1.48
CA ARG A 104 -11.23 -8.18 -2.76
C ARG A 104 -11.87 -8.89 -3.97
N GLU A 105 -12.51 -10.04 -3.78
CA GLU A 105 -13.12 -10.87 -4.84
C GLU A 105 -12.28 -10.89 -6.15
N GLY A 106 -12.91 -10.61 -7.29
CA GLY A 106 -12.26 -10.44 -8.60
C GLY A 106 -11.79 -9.00 -8.85
N TYR A 107 -10.85 -8.88 -9.78
CA TYR A 107 -10.22 -7.62 -10.18
C TYR A 107 -11.29 -6.53 -10.49
N TYR A 108 -11.18 -5.38 -9.83
CA TYR A 108 -12.01 -4.16 -10.00
C TYR A 108 -13.46 -4.13 -9.46
N SER A 109 -13.91 -5.10 -8.65
CA SER A 109 -15.21 -4.97 -7.96
C SER A 109 -15.18 -3.85 -6.89
N LEU A 110 -16.10 -2.90 -7.00
CA LEU A 110 -16.32 -1.84 -5.99
C LEU A 110 -17.39 -2.21 -4.96
N ARG A 111 -18.04 -3.37 -5.11
CA ARG A 111 -19.08 -3.80 -4.17
C ARG A 111 -18.44 -4.06 -2.81
N TRP A 112 -19.10 -3.59 -1.76
CA TRP A 112 -18.71 -3.96 -0.41
C TRP A 112 -19.22 -5.37 -0.12
N LYS A 113 -18.29 -6.24 0.25
CA LYS A 113 -18.57 -7.57 0.78
C LYS A 113 -17.59 -7.82 1.92
N PRO A 114 -18.06 -8.25 3.10
CA PRO A 114 -17.17 -8.52 4.21
C PRO A 114 -16.30 -9.74 3.90
N ARG A 115 -15.01 -9.69 4.25
CA ARG A 115 -14.15 -10.87 4.24
C ARG A 115 -14.63 -11.90 5.26
N ALA A 116 -14.24 -13.16 5.07
CA ALA A 116 -14.49 -14.20 6.06
C ALA A 116 -13.97 -13.76 7.45
N GLY A 117 -14.83 -13.89 8.46
CA GLY A 117 -14.55 -13.46 9.84
C GLY A 117 -14.89 -11.99 10.15
N ALA A 118 -14.92 -11.09 9.17
CA ALA A 118 -15.19 -9.66 9.41
C ALA A 118 -16.69 -9.35 9.59
N GLY A 119 -17.59 -10.17 9.03
CA GLY A 119 -19.04 -9.91 9.12
C GLY A 119 -19.65 -10.03 10.52
N ALA A 120 -18.95 -10.66 11.47
CA ALA A 120 -19.38 -10.80 12.86
C ALA A 120 -18.80 -9.71 13.79
N ASP A 121 -17.96 -8.83 13.27
CA ASP A 121 -17.34 -7.76 14.04
C ASP A 121 -18.40 -6.74 14.49
N PRO A 122 -18.51 -6.45 15.80
CA PRO A 122 -19.43 -5.44 16.33
C PRO A 122 -19.31 -4.07 15.64
N ALA A 123 -18.14 -3.71 15.12
CA ALA A 123 -17.91 -2.46 14.40
C ALA A 123 -18.78 -2.29 13.14
N PHE A 124 -19.26 -3.39 12.54
CA PHE A 124 -20.13 -3.35 11.34
C PHE A 124 -21.63 -3.55 11.64
N THR A 125 -22.02 -3.62 12.92
CA THR A 125 -23.43 -3.87 13.30
C THR A 125 -24.31 -2.61 13.28
N GLY A 126 -23.75 -1.44 12.94
CA GLY A 126 -24.36 -0.12 13.17
C GLY A 126 -25.10 0.56 12.02
N GLU A 127 -24.99 0.12 10.76
CA GLU A 127 -25.65 0.83 9.64
C GLU A 127 -26.32 -0.15 8.66
N LYS A 128 -27.65 -0.17 8.71
CA LYS A 128 -28.53 -0.71 7.65
C LYS A 128 -29.09 0.43 6.82
#